data_AF-A0A350IS77-F1
#
_entry.id   AF-A0A350IS77-F1
#
_cell.length_a   1.000
_cell.length_b   1.000
_cell.length_c   1.000
_cell.angle_alpha   90.00
_cell.angle_beta   90.00
_cell.angle_gamma   90.00
#
_symmetry.space_group_name_H-M   'P 1'
#
loop_
_entity.id
_entity.type
_entity.pdbx_description
1 polymer ?
#
loop_
_entity_poly.entity_id
_entity_poly.type
_entity_poly.pdbx_seq_one_letter_code
_entity_poly.pdbx_strand_id
1 'polypeptide(L)'
;MSLKCTYGDLDKLRDFPGRAGPLSKLMTATKLSTVDKFRVMRLTKATNDALADYVKSLVELGKKLGTEVKTNDSVSWSIKPEHNEEYLAEKRDLDAVECELTVNPLPTTAIDGTDLTPLDLALLGPFVELPKDL
;
A
#
# COMPACT_ATOMS: atom_id res chain seq x y z
N MET A 1 -12.92 -4.57 14.58
CA MET A 1 -11.58 -4.09 14.91
C MET A 1 -11.15 -3.16 13.80
N SER A 2 -10.37 -2.13 14.11
CA SER A 2 -9.89 -1.18 13.13
C SER A 2 -8.38 -1.09 13.21
N LEU A 3 -7.71 -1.12 12.06
CA LEU A 3 -6.28 -0.95 11.93
C LEU A 3 -5.98 0.50 11.60
N LYS A 4 -5.02 1.10 12.32
CA LYS A 4 -4.53 2.45 12.04
C LYS A 4 -3.21 2.35 11.29
N CYS A 5 -3.10 3.09 10.20
CA CYS A 5 -1.91 3.16 9.35
C CYS A 5 -1.87 4.52 8.64
N THR A 6 -0.74 4.85 8.02
CA THR A 6 -0.64 6.03 7.15
C THR A 6 -0.84 5.66 5.68
N TYR A 7 -1.16 6.63 4.82
CA TYR A 7 -1.15 6.37 3.37
C TYR A 7 0.21 5.92 2.86
N GLY A 8 1.30 6.42 3.44
CA GLY A 8 2.65 5.97 3.14
C GLY A 8 2.87 4.49 3.46
N ASP A 9 2.20 3.95 4.49
CA ASP A 9 2.27 2.51 4.79
C ASP A 9 1.45 1.68 3.81
N LEU A 10 0.26 2.16 3.43
CA LEU A 10 -0.59 1.50 2.43
C LEU A 10 0.05 1.48 1.05
N ASP A 11 0.72 2.56 0.63
CA ASP A 11 1.33 2.65 -0.69
C ASP A 11 2.47 1.62 -0.85
N LYS A 12 3.18 1.30 0.24
CA LYS A 12 4.23 0.26 0.27
C LYS A 12 3.66 -1.17 0.11
N LEU A 13 2.35 -1.38 0.31
CA LEU A 13 1.71 -2.69 0.13
C LEU A 13 1.34 -3.00 -1.32
N ARG A 14 1.38 -2.01 -2.20
CA ARG A 14 0.96 -2.12 -3.60
C ARG A 14 1.97 -2.88 -4.45
N ASP A 15 1.47 -3.39 -5.58
CA ASP A 15 2.33 -3.89 -6.65
C ASP A 15 3.02 -2.71 -7.37
N PHE A 16 4.30 -2.90 -7.68
CA PHE A 16 5.08 -1.99 -8.52
C PHE A 16 5.48 -2.71 -9.82
N PRO A 17 5.71 -1.99 -10.93
CA PRO A 17 6.26 -2.60 -12.13
C PRO A 17 7.53 -3.38 -11.82
N GLY A 18 7.54 -4.69 -12.12
CA GLY A 18 8.67 -5.59 -11.85
C GLY A 18 8.78 -6.12 -10.41
N ARG A 19 7.86 -5.76 -9.49
CA ARG A 19 7.84 -6.28 -8.11
C ARG A 19 6.40 -6.44 -7.59
N ALA A 20 6.00 -7.70 -7.34
CA ALA A 20 4.79 -7.98 -6.58
C ALA A 20 4.93 -7.48 -5.13
N GLY A 21 3.92 -6.76 -4.65
CA GLY A 21 3.80 -6.25 -3.29
C GLY A 21 3.45 -7.37 -2.29
N PRO A 22 3.62 -7.10 -0.98
CA PRO A 22 3.40 -8.09 0.08
C PRO A 22 2.01 -8.76 0.04
N LEU A 23 0.95 -8.00 -0.24
CA LEU A 23 -0.42 -8.54 -0.30
C LEU A 23 -0.63 -9.47 -1.52
N SER A 24 0.00 -9.16 -2.65
CA SER A 24 -0.06 -9.97 -3.88
C SER A 24 0.71 -11.29 -3.71
N LYS A 25 1.86 -11.26 -3.03
CA LYS A 25 2.62 -12.45 -2.63
C LYS A 25 1.82 -13.35 -1.69
N LEU A 26 1.09 -12.76 -0.74
CA LEU A 26 0.18 -13.51 0.12
C LEU A 26 -0.92 -14.17 -0.71
N MET A 27 -1.64 -13.42 -1.56
CA MET A 27 -2.73 -13.97 -2.38
C MET A 27 -2.31 -15.15 -3.26
N THR A 28 -1.08 -15.17 -3.74
CA THR A 28 -0.53 -16.23 -4.60
C THR A 28 0.10 -17.39 -3.83
N ALA A 29 0.14 -17.32 -2.49
CA ALA A 29 0.69 -18.38 -1.67
C ALA A 29 -0.14 -19.67 -1.76
N THR A 30 0.54 -20.77 -2.07
CA THR A 30 -0.07 -22.09 -2.30
C THR A 30 -0.65 -22.71 -1.04
N LYS A 31 -0.13 -22.36 0.15
CA LYS A 31 -0.48 -22.98 1.44
C LYS A 31 -1.56 -22.25 2.23
N LEU A 32 -2.08 -21.12 1.75
CA LEU A 32 -3.13 -20.38 2.47
C LEU A 32 -4.45 -21.14 2.53
N SER A 33 -5.05 -21.20 3.72
CA SER A 33 -6.41 -21.69 3.92
C SER A 33 -7.42 -20.82 3.16
N THR A 34 -8.59 -21.37 2.82
CA THR A 34 -9.67 -20.59 2.17
C THR A 34 -10.11 -19.39 3.01
N VAL A 35 -10.15 -19.54 4.33
CA VAL A 35 -10.52 -18.46 5.26
C VAL A 35 -9.46 -17.36 5.24
N ASP A 36 -8.18 -17.71 5.26
CA ASP A 36 -7.12 -16.71 5.25
C ASP A 36 -6.98 -16.02 3.89
N LYS A 37 -7.21 -16.74 2.77
CA LYS A 37 -7.35 -16.11 1.45
C LYS A 37 -8.45 -15.06 1.46
N PHE A 38 -9.61 -15.37 2.03
CA PHE A 38 -10.71 -14.41 2.15
C PHE A 38 -10.34 -13.20 3.02
N ARG A 39 -9.57 -13.39 4.09
CA ARG A 39 -9.06 -12.28 4.93
C ARG A 39 -8.09 -11.39 4.15
N VAL A 40 -7.12 -11.97 3.44
CA VAL A 40 -6.18 -11.24 2.57
C VAL A 40 -6.94 -10.47 1.50
N MET A 41 -7.93 -11.08 0.83
CA MET A 41 -8.79 -10.38 -0.14
C MET A 41 -9.50 -9.16 0.45
N ARG A 42 -10.05 -9.28 1.66
CA ARG A 42 -10.70 -8.15 2.34
C ARG A 42 -9.73 -7.04 2.70
N LEU A 43 -8.53 -7.39 3.16
CA LEU A 43 -7.47 -6.44 3.46
C LEU A 43 -7.00 -5.71 2.19
N THR A 44 -6.76 -6.45 1.11
CA THR A 44 -6.41 -5.88 -0.21
C THR A 44 -7.47 -4.91 -0.70
N LYS A 45 -8.76 -5.29 -0.58
CA LYS A 45 -9.86 -4.40 -0.95
C LYS A 45 -9.86 -3.12 -0.11
N ALA A 46 -9.82 -3.24 1.22
CA ALA A 46 -9.83 -2.08 2.11
C ALA A 46 -8.63 -1.14 1.88
N THR A 47 -7.46 -1.71 1.61
CA THR A 47 -6.24 -0.97 1.25
C THR A 47 -6.42 -0.22 -0.05
N ASN A 48 -6.95 -0.87 -1.10
CA ASN A 48 -7.21 -0.23 -2.40
C ASN A 48 -8.28 0.86 -2.31
N ASP A 49 -9.34 0.63 -1.53
CA ASP A 49 -10.40 1.62 -1.31
C ASP A 49 -9.82 2.86 -0.62
N ALA A 50 -9.00 2.71 0.41
CA ALA A 50 -8.33 3.83 1.09
C ALA A 50 -7.30 4.53 0.18
N LEU A 51 -6.56 3.78 -0.65
CA LEU A 51 -5.57 4.33 -1.57
C LEU A 51 -6.19 5.09 -2.76
N ALA A 52 -7.47 4.86 -3.09
CA ALA A 52 -8.12 5.57 -4.19
C ALA A 52 -8.12 7.09 -3.98
N ASP A 53 -8.41 7.53 -2.75
CA ASP A 53 -8.40 8.95 -2.38
C ASP A 53 -6.97 9.51 -2.39
N TYR A 54 -6.01 8.76 -1.85
CA TYR A 54 -4.59 9.14 -1.86
C TYR A 54 -4.04 9.32 -3.29
N VAL A 55 -4.34 8.38 -4.20
CA VAL A 55 -3.93 8.47 -5.61
C VAL A 55 -4.54 9.70 -6.28
N LYS A 56 -5.79 10.04 -5.97
CA LYS A 56 -6.42 11.25 -6.49
C LYS A 56 -5.65 12.51 -6.05
N SER A 57 -5.30 12.60 -4.76
CA SER A 57 -4.49 13.71 -4.23
C SER A 57 -3.10 13.78 -4.86
N LEU A 58 -2.43 12.65 -5.09
CA LEU A 58 -1.15 12.62 -5.80
C LEU A 58 -1.25 13.13 -7.25
N VAL A 59 -2.34 12.79 -7.95
CA VAL A 59 -2.59 13.29 -9.31
C VAL A 59 -2.84 14.79 -9.31
N GLU A 60 -3.57 15.32 -8.32
CA GLU A 60 -3.79 16.76 -8.16
C GLU A 60 -2.47 17.51 -7.85
N LEU A 61 -1.63 16.94 -6.98
CA LEU A 61 -0.30 17.46 -6.71
C LEU A 61 0.59 17.46 -7.97
N GLY A 62 0.55 16.36 -8.75
CA GLY A 62 1.24 16.26 -10.04
C GLY A 62 0.76 17.29 -11.06
N LYS A 63 -0.56 17.58 -11.09
CA LYS A 63 -1.15 18.65 -11.93
C LYS A 63 -0.67 20.05 -11.54
N LYS A 64 -0.55 20.30 -10.23
CA LYS A 64 -0.15 21.60 -9.68
C LYS A 64 1.33 21.92 -9.96
N LEU A 65 2.21 20.92 -9.76
CA LEU A 65 3.67 21.12 -9.74
C LEU A 65 4.42 20.50 -10.93
N GLY A 66 3.72 19.71 -11.74
CA GLY A 66 4.29 18.98 -12.86
C GLY A 66 3.86 19.51 -14.23
N THR A 67 4.41 18.87 -15.26
CA THR A 67 4.01 19.04 -16.66
C THR A 67 3.41 17.74 -17.15
N GLU A 68 2.29 17.82 -17.86
CA GLU A 68 1.63 16.66 -18.43
C GLU A 68 2.52 15.99 -19.48
N VAL A 69 2.74 14.69 -19.33
CA VAL A 69 3.46 13.83 -20.28
C VAL A 69 2.48 12.79 -20.80
N LYS A 70 2.15 12.90 -22.09
CA LYS A 70 1.30 11.94 -22.79
C LYS A 70 2.17 10.87 -23.44
N THR A 71 2.02 9.64 -22.97
CA THR A 71 2.46 8.43 -23.66
C THR A 71 1.24 7.74 -24.28
N ASN A 72 1.43 6.99 -25.37
CA ASN A 72 0.35 6.50 -26.26
C ASN A 72 -0.93 5.99 -25.56
N ASP A 73 -0.82 5.37 -24.38
CA ASP A 73 -1.95 4.84 -23.60
C ASP A 73 -2.06 5.39 -22.16
N SER A 74 -1.28 6.41 -21.78
CA SER A 74 -1.31 6.97 -20.42
C SER A 74 -0.88 8.43 -20.32
N VAL A 75 -1.53 9.15 -19.40
CA VAL A 75 -1.12 10.49 -18.98
C VAL A 75 -0.36 10.37 -17.67
N SER A 76 0.85 10.92 -17.62
CA SER A 76 1.67 11.04 -16.42
C SER A 76 2.07 12.49 -16.18
N TRP A 77 2.58 12.80 -15.00
CA TRP A 77 3.03 14.15 -14.62
C TRP A 77 4.51 14.10 -14.31
N SER A 78 5.32 14.87 -15.04
CA SER A 78 6.74 15.04 -14.76
C SER A 78 6.94 16.29 -13.90
N ILE A 79 7.46 16.12 -12.69
CA ILE A 79 7.70 17.23 -11.76
C ILE A 79 8.89 18.03 -12.25
N LYS A 80 8.73 19.35 -12.37
CA LYS A 80 9.82 20.22 -12.81
C LYS A 80 10.88 20.33 -11.71
N PRO A 81 12.18 20.42 -12.05
CA PRO A 81 13.25 20.51 -11.05
C PRO A 81 13.04 21.63 -10.02
N GLU A 82 12.51 22.78 -10.44
CA GLU A 82 12.22 23.94 -9.58
C GLU A 82 11.10 23.72 -8.55
N HIS A 83 10.23 22.72 -8.75
CA HIS A 83 9.15 22.36 -7.83
C HIS A 83 9.42 21.04 -7.09
N ASN A 84 10.59 20.43 -7.28
CA ASN A 84 10.88 19.11 -6.71
C ASN A 84 10.88 19.13 -5.18
N GLU A 85 11.42 20.18 -4.56
CA GLU A 85 11.41 20.31 -3.09
C GLU A 85 9.98 20.48 -2.54
N GLU A 86 9.16 21.33 -3.18
CA GLU A 86 7.76 21.55 -2.82
C GLU A 86 6.95 20.26 -2.98
N TYR A 87 7.12 19.56 -4.10
CA TYR A 87 6.46 18.28 -4.35
C TYR A 87 6.82 17.23 -3.31
N LEU A 88 8.10 17.10 -2.96
CA LEU A 88 8.55 16.16 -1.94
C LEU A 88 8.04 16.51 -0.54
N ALA A 89 7.90 17.79 -0.22
CA ALA A 89 7.32 18.24 1.04
C ALA A 89 5.81 17.90 1.11
N GLU A 90 5.02 18.31 0.11
CA GLU A 90 3.58 18.03 0.07
C GLU A 90 3.29 16.53 0.00
N LYS A 91 4.11 15.76 -0.74
CA LYS A 91 3.98 14.30 -0.76
C LYS A 91 4.23 13.69 0.61
N ARG A 92 5.23 14.16 1.37
CA ARG A 92 5.46 13.66 2.75
C ARG A 92 4.28 13.95 3.66
N ASP A 93 3.67 15.11 3.53
CA ASP A 93 2.48 15.47 4.31
C ASP A 93 1.30 14.54 3.94
N LEU A 94 1.09 14.27 2.65
CA LEU A 94 0.10 13.29 2.18
C LEU A 94 0.39 11.87 2.68
N ASP A 95 1.65 11.44 2.63
CA ASP A 95 2.08 10.12 3.09
C ASP A 95 1.81 9.94 4.59
N ALA A 96 1.88 11.02 5.38
CA ALA A 96 1.69 11.01 6.83
C ALA A 96 0.23 11.06 7.28
N VAL A 97 -0.74 11.24 6.38
CA VAL A 97 -2.17 11.25 6.74
C VAL A 97 -2.56 9.87 7.27
N GLU A 98 -3.13 9.87 8.48
CA GLU A 98 -3.66 8.67 9.11
C GLU A 98 -4.96 8.21 8.42
N CYS A 99 -5.07 6.91 8.23
CA CYS A 99 -6.26 6.26 7.71
C CYS A 99 -6.63 5.06 8.59
N GLU A 100 -7.93 4.79 8.66
CA GLU A 100 -8.49 3.69 9.45
C GLU A 100 -9.07 2.63 8.52
N LEU A 101 -8.52 1.41 8.58
CA LEU A 101 -9.05 0.27 7.86
C LEU A 101 -9.97 -0.55 8.77
N THR A 102 -11.25 -0.64 8.42
CA THR A 102 -12.22 -1.50 9.13
C THR A 102 -12.09 -2.96 8.67
N VAL A 103 -10.97 -3.58 9.04
CA VAL A 103 -10.66 -4.99 8.78
C VAL A 103 -10.03 -5.64 10.00
N ASN A 104 -10.22 -6.95 10.15
CA ASN A 104 -9.49 -7.69 11.16
C ASN A 104 -8.05 -7.94 10.67
N PRO A 105 -7.05 -7.83 11.53
CA PRO A 105 -5.68 -8.22 11.19
C PRO A 105 -5.59 -9.69 10.75
N LEU A 106 -4.59 -9.98 9.93
CA LEU A 106 -4.28 -11.32 9.46
C LEU A 106 -3.69 -12.14 10.61
N PRO A 107 -4.05 -13.40 10.78
CA PRO A 107 -3.36 -14.25 11.75
C PRO A 107 -1.92 -14.51 11.29
N THR A 108 -1.01 -14.79 12.22
CA THR A 108 0.37 -15.22 11.88
C THR A 108 0.39 -16.47 10.99
N THR A 109 -0.60 -17.35 11.11
CA THR A 109 -0.71 -18.54 10.24
C THR A 109 -0.90 -18.20 8.77
N ALA A 110 -1.35 -16.97 8.43
CA ALA A 110 -1.50 -16.53 7.06
C ALA A 110 -0.16 -16.14 6.40
N ILE A 111 0.88 -15.86 7.20
CA ILE A 111 2.23 -15.55 6.69
C ILE A 111 3.14 -16.79 6.68
N ASP A 112 2.76 -17.87 7.36
CA ASP A 112 3.53 -19.10 7.44
C ASP A 112 3.68 -19.80 6.08
N GLY A 113 4.92 -20.16 5.74
CA GLY A 113 5.22 -20.91 4.51
C GLY A 113 4.99 -20.13 3.22
N THR A 114 5.05 -18.80 3.29
CA THR A 114 5.01 -17.88 2.15
C THR A 114 6.41 -17.37 1.82
N ASP A 115 6.66 -16.99 0.57
CA ASP A 115 7.95 -16.45 0.12
C ASP A 115 8.11 -14.94 0.44
N LEU A 116 7.62 -14.52 1.61
CA LEU A 116 7.75 -13.14 2.10
C LEU A 116 9.19 -12.88 2.56
N THR A 117 9.76 -11.77 2.10
CA THR A 117 11.07 -11.31 2.58
C THR A 117 10.93 -10.60 3.94
N PRO A 118 12.02 -10.42 4.71
CA PRO A 118 11.99 -9.65 5.95
C PRO A 118 11.42 -8.23 5.78
N LEU A 119 11.66 -7.60 4.61
CA LEU A 119 11.06 -6.32 4.28
C LEU A 119 9.55 -6.42 4.11
N ASP A 120 9.05 -7.45 3.43
CA ASP A 120 7.61 -7.64 3.25
C ASP A 120 6.91 -7.87 4.59
N LEU A 121 7.54 -8.60 5.51
CA LEU A 121 7.04 -8.82 6.87
C LEU A 121 6.99 -7.52 7.68
N ALA A 122 8.02 -6.67 7.58
CA ALA A 122 8.02 -5.36 8.24
C ALA A 122 6.89 -4.46 7.73
N LEU A 123 6.60 -4.51 6.43
CA LEU A 123 5.49 -3.76 5.82
C LEU A 123 4.11 -4.29 6.24
N LEU A 124 4.00 -5.61 6.43
CA LEU A 124 2.76 -6.27 6.86
C LEU A 124 2.53 -6.17 8.37
N GLY A 125 3.53 -5.79 9.17
CA GLY A 125 3.46 -5.74 10.63
C GLY A 125 2.19 -5.11 11.21
N PRO A 126 1.75 -3.92 10.76
CA PRO A 126 0.51 -3.29 11.24
C PRO A 126 -0.77 -4.04 10.91
N PHE A 127 -0.71 -5.00 9.98
CA PHE A 127 -1.84 -5.74 9.44
C PHE A 127 -1.87 -7.21 9.87
N VAL A 128 -0.91 -7.65 10.68
CA VAL A 128 -0.81 -9.01 11.19
C VAL A 128 -1.00 -9.00 12.71
N GLU A 129 -1.73 -9.97 13.23
CA GLU A 129 -1.82 -10.25 14.66
C GLU A 129 -0.45 -10.68 15.14
N LEU A 130 0.27 -9.80 15.84
CA LEU A 130 1.48 -10.20 16.53
C LEU A 130 1.13 -11.22 17.63
N PRO A 131 1.90 -12.31 17.80
CA PRO A 131 1.75 -13.17 18.96
C PRO A 131 1.88 -12.32 20.23
N LYS A 132 0.99 -12.51 21.20
CA LYS A 132 1.02 -11.76 22.47
C LYS A 132 2.24 -12.05 23.35
N ASP A 133 3.08 -13.00 22.94
CA ASP A 133 4.16 -13.59 23.75
C ASP A 133 5.56 -13.49 23.08
N LEU A 134 5.92 -12.31 22.58
CA LEU A 134 7.29 -11.96 22.15
C LEU A 134 7.80 -10.73 22.91
#